data_AF-A0A946Y6K4-F1
#
_entry.id   AF-A0A946Y6K4-F1
#
_cell.length_a   1.000
_cell.length_b   1.000
_cell.length_c   1.000
_cell.angle_alpha   90.00
_cell.angle_beta   90.00
_cell.angle_gamma   90.00
#
_symmetry.space_group_name_H-M   'P 1'
#
loop_
_entity.id
_entity.type
_entity.pdbx_description
1 polymer ?
#
loop_
_entity_poly.entity_id
_entity_poly.type
_entity_poly.pdbx_seq_one_letter_code
_entity_poly.pdbx_strand_id
1 'polypeptide(L)'
;MHCFSFDIETVPDVDFGRRMWDLDGLTDADVGTAMFFRRQQAAGSEFLPLHQHRIVAISVALRSGETFRVWSLGDEAADEAELVRRFFDGIERYTPDLVSWNGGGFDLPVL
;
A
#
# COMPACT_ATOMS: atom_id res chain seq x y z
N MET A 1 25.58 1.55 8.80
CA MET A 1 24.71 1.16 7.68
C MET A 1 23.36 0.79 8.24
N HIS A 2 22.31 1.42 7.72
CA HIS A 2 20.92 1.11 8.05
C HIS A 2 20.34 0.38 6.84
N CYS A 3 19.66 -0.73 7.05
CA CYS A 3 18.95 -1.45 5.99
C CYS A 3 17.49 -1.57 6.40
N PHE A 4 16.59 -1.20 5.49
CA PHE A 4 15.15 -1.18 5.70
C PHE A 4 14.52 -2.11 4.67
N SER A 5 14.24 -3.34 5.11
CA SER A 5 13.42 -4.25 4.33
C SER A 5 11.96 -3.92 4.59
N PHE A 6 11.16 -3.74 3.55
CA PHE A 6 9.74 -3.37 3.72
C PHE A 6 8.85 -4.05 2.69
N ASP A 7 7.56 -4.03 3.00
CA ASP A 7 6.47 -4.56 2.19
C ASP A 7 5.19 -3.75 2.48
N ILE A 8 4.35 -3.56 1.45
CA ILE A 8 3.12 -2.76 1.49
C ILE A 8 1.93 -3.62 1.09
N GLU A 9 0.94 -3.66 1.98
CA GLU A 9 -0.33 -4.33 1.71
C GLU A 9 -1.41 -3.30 1.40
N THR A 10 -2.26 -3.64 0.44
CA THR A 10 -3.28 -2.74 -0.09
C THR A 10 -4.62 -3.46 -0.24
N VAL A 11 -5.68 -2.65 -0.29
CA VAL A 11 -7.03 -3.08 -0.68
C VAL A 11 -7.51 -2.22 -1.84
N PRO A 12 -8.58 -2.60 -2.55
CA PRO A 12 -9.20 -1.70 -3.52
C PRO A 12 -9.63 -0.39 -2.84
N ASP A 13 -9.27 0.75 -3.43
CA ASP A 13 -9.81 2.04 -3.03
C ASP A 13 -11.25 2.15 -3.53
N VAL A 14 -12.18 1.62 -2.72
CA VAL A 14 -13.62 1.64 -3.01
C VAL A 14 -14.19 3.06 -3.00
N ASP A 15 -13.57 4.00 -2.30
CA ASP A 15 -14.01 5.40 -2.33
C ASP A 15 -13.65 6.03 -3.68
N PHE A 16 -12.45 5.76 -4.20
CA PHE A 16 -12.07 6.13 -5.56
C PHE A 16 -12.96 5.44 -6.59
N GLY A 17 -13.14 4.12 -6.49
CA GLY A 17 -13.95 3.34 -7.42
C GLY A 17 -15.39 3.84 -7.49
N ARG A 18 -15.97 4.17 -6.33
CA ARG A 18 -17.33 4.73 -6.24
C ARG A 18 -17.45 6.04 -7.01
N ARG A 19 -16.52 6.97 -6.81
CA ARG A 19 -16.50 8.27 -7.53
C ARG A 19 -16.20 8.12 -9.02
N MET A 20 -15.32 7.21 -9.40
CA MET A 20 -14.86 7.05 -10.78
C MET A 20 -15.96 6.51 -11.72
N TRP A 21 -16.91 5.73 -11.18
CA TRP A 21 -17.91 5.02 -11.96
C TRP A 21 -19.36 5.27 -11.51
N ASP A 22 -19.59 6.32 -10.73
CA ASP A 22 -20.92 6.74 -10.25
C ASP A 22 -21.68 5.57 -9.58
N LEU A 23 -21.00 4.83 -8.69
CA LEU A 23 -21.53 3.63 -8.03
C LEU A 23 -22.19 3.94 -6.68
N ASP A 24 -22.83 5.11 -6.57
CA ASP A 24 -23.51 5.54 -5.36
C ASP A 24 -24.64 4.57 -4.97
N GLY A 25 -24.78 4.33 -3.66
CA GLY A 25 -25.79 3.41 -3.11
C GLY A 25 -25.37 1.94 -3.10
N LEU A 26 -24.23 1.57 -3.68
CA LEU A 26 -23.64 0.23 -3.55
C LEU A 26 -22.84 0.08 -2.25
N THR A 27 -22.81 -1.15 -1.72
CA THR A 27 -21.94 -1.52 -0.60
C THR A 27 -20.48 -1.51 -1.03
N ASP A 28 -19.52 -1.39 -0.10
CA ASP A 28 -18.09 -1.43 -0.43
C ASP A 28 -17.68 -2.75 -1.10
N ALA A 29 -18.29 -3.86 -0.69
CA ALA A 29 -18.06 -5.17 -1.31
C ALA A 29 -18.53 -5.22 -2.78
N ASP A 30 -19.68 -4.62 -3.07
CA ASP A 30 -20.21 -4.54 -4.44
C ASP A 30 -19.38 -3.58 -5.30
N VAL A 31 -18.94 -2.46 -4.73
CA VAL A 31 -18.02 -1.53 -5.41
C VAL A 31 -16.72 -2.28 -5.76
N GLY A 32 -16.06 -2.91 -4.79
CA GLY A 32 -14.83 -3.68 -5.01
C GLY A 32 -14.99 -4.76 -6.09
N THR A 33 -16.11 -5.49 -6.05
CA THR A 33 -16.47 -6.48 -7.08
C THR A 33 -16.59 -5.84 -8.46
N ALA A 34 -17.23 -4.67 -8.57
CA ALA A 34 -17.31 -3.92 -9.82
C ALA A 34 -15.93 -3.46 -10.31
N MET A 35 -15.01 -3.06 -9.41
CA MET A 35 -13.63 -2.69 -9.78
C MET A 35 -12.90 -3.87 -10.43
N PHE A 36 -12.92 -5.03 -9.77
CA PHE A 36 -12.27 -6.24 -10.29
C PHE A 36 -12.88 -6.70 -11.62
N PHE A 37 -14.21 -6.70 -11.73
CA PHE A 37 -14.88 -7.09 -12.97
C PHE A 37 -14.55 -6.16 -14.14
N ARG A 38 -14.47 -4.84 -13.89
CA ARG A 38 -14.04 -3.86 -14.90
C ARG A 38 -12.59 -4.09 -15.33
N ARG A 39 -11.70 -4.37 -14.38
CA ARG A 39 -10.29 -4.67 -14.66
C ARG A 39 -10.12 -5.96 -15.45
N GLN A 40 -10.89 -7.00 -15.11
CA GLN A 40 -10.92 -8.27 -15.83
C GLN A 40 -11.37 -8.08 -17.28
N GLN A 41 -12.41 -7.28 -17.54
CA GLN A 41 -12.85 -6.98 -18.90
C GLN A 41 -11.82 -6.18 -19.70
N ALA A 42 -11.15 -5.21 -19.07
CA ALA A 42 -10.22 -4.32 -19.75
C ALA A 42 -8.85 -4.95 -20.04
N ALA A 43 -8.38 -5.84 -19.15
CA ALA A 43 -7.01 -6.34 -19.18
C ALA A 43 -6.85 -7.86 -18.95
N GLY A 44 -7.95 -8.60 -18.74
CA GLY A 44 -7.91 -10.04 -18.49
C GLY A 44 -7.27 -10.44 -17.15
N SER A 45 -7.18 -9.50 -16.20
CA SER A 45 -6.62 -9.70 -14.86
C SER A 45 -7.49 -9.00 -13.83
N GLU A 46 -7.46 -9.46 -12.58
CA GLU A 46 -8.05 -8.77 -11.43
C GLU A 46 -7.06 -7.85 -10.70
N PHE A 47 -5.80 -7.81 -11.13
CA PHE A 47 -4.81 -6.90 -10.55
C PHE A 47 -5.12 -5.46 -10.94
N LEU A 48 -5.55 -4.65 -9.97
CA LEU A 48 -6.00 -3.28 -10.20
C LEU A 48 -4.84 -2.38 -10.67
N PRO A 49 -5.13 -1.30 -11.42
CA PRO A 49 -4.16 -0.25 -11.67
C PRO A 49 -3.69 0.40 -10.36
N LEU A 50 -2.41 0.80 -10.27
CA LEU A 50 -1.78 1.32 -9.04
C LEU A 50 -2.61 2.38 -8.31
N HIS A 51 -3.19 3.35 -9.02
CA HIS A 51 -4.01 4.43 -8.45
C HIS A 51 -5.36 3.98 -7.85
N GLN A 52 -5.72 2.71 -7.97
CA GLN A 52 -6.95 2.12 -7.41
C GLN A 52 -6.68 1.28 -6.17
N HIS A 53 -5.44 1.28 -5.69
CA HIS A 53 -5.05 0.67 -4.44
C HIS A 53 -5.06 1.72 -3.34
N ARG A 54 -5.53 1.30 -2.16
CA ARG A 54 -5.43 2.02 -0.90
C ARG A 54 -4.51 1.22 0.02
N ILE A 55 -3.48 1.87 0.55
CA ILE A 55 -2.54 1.28 1.50
C ILE A 55 -3.25 1.05 2.84
N VAL A 56 -3.12 -0.17 3.37
CA VAL A 56 -3.68 -0.54 4.68
C VAL A 56 -2.63 -1.00 5.67
N ALA A 57 -1.44 -1.37 5.21
CA ALA A 57 -0.32 -1.67 6.10
C ALA A 57 1.02 -1.43 5.39
N ILE A 58 2.01 -1.00 6.17
CA ILE A 58 3.41 -0.98 5.76
C ILE A 58 4.19 -1.66 6.88
N SER A 59 4.87 -2.76 6.57
CA SER A 59 5.68 -3.50 7.53
C SER A 59 7.16 -3.35 7.22
N VAL A 60 7.97 -3.22 8.26
CA VAL A 60 9.40 -2.92 8.13
C VAL A 60 10.25 -3.79 9.04
N ALA A 61 11.39 -4.23 8.50
CA ALA A 61 12.49 -4.82 9.24
C ALA A 61 13.72 -3.90 9.13
N LEU A 62 14.13 -3.30 10.24
CA LEU A 62 15.28 -2.40 10.31
C LEU A 62 16.49 -3.11 10.92
N ARG A 63 17.57 -3.21 10.16
CA ARG A 63 18.91 -3.48 10.66
C ARG A 63 19.66 -2.17 10.85
N SER A 64 20.16 -1.92 12.06
CA SER A 64 20.92 -0.72 12.39
C SER A 64 22.07 -1.07 13.33
N GLY A 65 23.30 -1.11 12.82
CA GLY A 65 24.46 -1.57 13.59
C GLY A 65 24.23 -3.01 14.06
N GLU A 66 24.25 -3.24 15.38
CA GLU A 66 23.96 -4.56 15.98
C GLU A 66 22.48 -4.79 16.29
N THR A 67 21.62 -3.78 16.13
CA THR A 67 20.19 -3.87 16.42
C THR A 67 19.40 -4.37 15.21
N PHE A 68 18.42 -5.24 15.45
CA PHE A 68 17.42 -5.68 14.47
C PHE A 68 16.03 -5.55 15.08
N ARG A 69 15.09 -4.92 14.36
CA ARG A 69 13.71 -4.72 14.81
C ARG A 69 12.75 -4.98 13.64
N VAL A 70 11.60 -5.55 13.94
CA VAL A 70 10.52 -5.81 12.98
C VAL A 70 9.22 -5.25 13.57
N TRP A 71 8.49 -4.43 12.81
CA TRP A 71 7.21 -3.86 13.22
C TRP A 71 6.40 -3.39 12.01
N SER A 72 5.11 -3.18 12.20
CA SER A 72 4.26 -2.47 11.23
C SER A 72 4.15 -1.00 11.62
N LEU A 73 4.18 -0.12 10.63
CA LEU A 73 3.97 1.30 10.84
C LEU A 73 2.52 1.54 11.26
N GLY A 74 2.29 2.44 12.22
CA GLY A 74 0.94 2.69 12.74
C GLY A 74 0.45 1.60 13.70
N ASP A 75 -0.85 1.62 13.94
CA ASP A 75 -1.62 0.53 14.57
C ASP A 75 -2.82 0.21 13.66
N GLU A 76 -3.71 -0.67 14.09
CA GLU A 76 -4.89 -1.09 13.31
C GLU A 76 -5.85 0.06 12.95
N ALA A 77 -5.76 1.20 13.62
CA ALA A 77 -6.60 2.38 13.37
C ALA A 77 -5.89 3.46 12.53
N ALA A 78 -4.60 3.28 12.19
CA ALA A 78 -3.86 4.23 11.37
C ALA A 78 -4.42 4.30 9.96
N ASP A 79 -4.64 5.52 9.46
CA ASP A 79 -5.05 5.73 8.07
C ASP A 79 -3.84 5.69 7.11
N GLU A 80 -4.13 5.61 5.82
CA GLU A 80 -3.12 5.56 4.76
C GLU A 80 -2.14 6.75 4.84
N ALA A 81 -2.65 7.96 5.08
CA ALA A 81 -1.82 9.16 5.17
C ALA A 81 -0.81 9.07 6.32
N GLU A 82 -1.23 8.55 7.47
CA GLU A 82 -0.35 8.29 8.59
C GLU A 82 0.71 7.22 8.28
N LEU A 83 0.32 6.10 7.65
CA LEU A 83 1.24 5.02 7.27
C LEU A 83 2.33 5.53 6.33
N VAL A 84 1.93 6.22 5.25
CA VAL A 84 2.83 6.80 4.26
C VAL A 84 3.76 7.82 4.90
N ARG A 85 3.24 8.72 5.74
CA ARG A 85 4.07 9.70 6.45
C ARG A 85 5.10 9.02 7.36
N ARG A 86 4.70 8.02 8.15
CA ARG A 86 5.61 7.28 9.03
C ARG A 86 6.71 6.55 8.23
N PHE A 87 6.41 6.08 7.02
CA PHE A 87 7.39 5.44 6.14
C PHE A 87 8.47 6.44 5.71
N PHE A 88 8.07 7.60 5.19
CA PHE A 88 9.00 8.65 4.79
C PHE A 88 9.75 9.27 5.98
N ASP A 89 9.11 9.47 7.14
CA ASP A 89 9.78 9.89 8.38
C ASP A 89 10.90 8.90 8.77
N GLY A 90 10.67 7.59 8.58
CA GLY A 90 11.66 6.54 8.79
C GLY A 90 12.84 6.62 7.81
N ILE A 91 12.56 6.85 6.53
CA ILE A 91 13.59 7.04 5.49
C ILE A 91 14.44 8.27 5.80
N GLU A 92 13.83 9.41 6.13
CA GLU A 92 14.55 10.64 6.43
C GLU A 92 15.44 10.46 7.67
N ARG A 93 14.91 9.84 8.74
CA ARG A 93 15.64 9.64 10.00
C ARG A 93 16.84 8.71 9.87
N TYR A 94 16.69 7.59 9.16
CA TYR A 94 17.70 6.54 9.13
C TYR A 94 18.56 6.55 7.86
N THR A 95 18.11 7.24 6.80
CA THR A 95 18.71 7.21 5.46
C THR A 95 19.16 5.79 5.04
N PRO A 96 18.26 4.79 5.10
CA PRO A 96 18.65 3.40 4.95
C PRO A 96 18.79 2.98 3.48
N ASP A 97 19.53 1.90 3.25
CA ASP A 97 19.40 1.11 2.03
C ASP A 97 18.03 0.42 2.04
N LEU A 98 17.22 0.67 1.01
CA LEU A 98 15.89 0.08 0.87
C LEU A 98 15.97 -1.30 0.21
N VAL A 99 15.34 -2.28 0.84
CA VAL A 99 15.23 -3.65 0.34
C VAL A 99 13.75 -4.02 0.26
N SER A 100 13.32 -4.58 -0.86
CA SER A 100 11.95 -5.05 -1.04
C SER A 100 11.92 -6.18 -2.07
N TRP A 101 10.83 -6.94 -2.06
CA TRP A 101 10.58 -7.95 -3.08
C TRP A 101 9.61 -7.38 -4.11
N ASN A 102 10.07 -7.14 -5.33
CA ASN A 102 9.28 -6.48 -6.39
C ASN A 102 8.81 -5.03 -6.05
N GLY A 103 9.45 -4.34 -5.09
CA GLY A 103 9.02 -2.99 -4.73
C GLY A 103 9.18 -1.94 -5.83
N GLY A 104 10.05 -2.17 -6.82
CA GLY A 104 10.10 -1.30 -8.02
C GLY A 104 8.89 -1.47 -8.95
N GLY A 105 8.19 -2.61 -8.88
CA GLY A 105 7.02 -2.92 -9.70
C GLY A 105 5.68 -2.60 -9.02
N PHE A 106 5.65 -2.48 -7.68
CA PHE A 106 4.40 -2.27 -6.94
C PHE A 106 4.54 -1.36 -5.71
N ASP A 107 5.34 -1.74 -4.70
CA ASP A 107 5.37 -1.03 -3.41
C ASP A 107 5.79 0.44 -3.50
N LEU A 108 6.86 0.75 -4.23
CA LEU A 108 7.27 2.14 -4.41
C LEU A 108 6.29 2.91 -5.31
N PRO A 109 5.78 2.34 -6.43
CA PRO A 109 4.76 2.99 -7.25
C PRO A 109 3.38 3.24 -6.60
N VAL A 110 3.04 2.57 -5.49
CA VAL A 110 1.75 2.76 -4.80
C VAL A 110 1.79 3.84 -3.70
N LEU A 111 3.01 4.27 -3.30
CA LEU A 111 3.25 5.40 -2.40
C LEU A 111 3.13 6.75 -3.12
#